data_AF-A0AAV5QZC6-F1
#
_entry.id   AF-A0AAV5QZC6-F1
#
_cell.length_a   1.000
_cell.length_b   1.000
_cell.length_c   1.000
_cell.angle_alpha   90.00
_cell.angle_beta   90.00
_cell.angle_gamma   90.00
#
_symmetry.space_group_name_H-M   'P 1'
#
loop_
_entity.id
_entity.type
_entity.pdbx_description
1 polymer ?
#
loop_
_entity_poly.entity_id
_entity_poly.type
_entity_poly.pdbx_seq_one_letter_code
_entity_poly.pdbx_strand_id
1 'polypeptide(L)'
;MFWNSDKSNDSGKNVTSKENDIKDDGPHTDNNEIRQMESLLDDVMNDKKSSSSLRNKASNRAESLELSKFPKEMSCMTALDELMQCMSLGGQIRNYYRYGDLTLCDKQSEKLNFCFSNSLNTLDVKEVNVQEFYKKRLVEQLKRGSSEDIWESRD
;
A
#
# COMPACT_ATOMS: atom_id res chain seq x y z
N MET A 1 -13.27 3.19 -29.28
CA MET A 1 -13.12 4.64 -29.00
C MET A 1 -11.87 5.11 -29.73
N PHE A 2 -12.08 5.63 -30.93
CA PHE A 2 -11.03 6.00 -31.87
C PHE A 2 -10.62 7.46 -31.61
N TRP A 3 -9.32 7.70 -31.40
CA TRP A 3 -8.74 9.03 -31.28
C TRP A 3 -8.64 9.65 -32.69
N ASN A 4 -9.23 10.82 -32.89
CA ASN A 4 -9.04 11.60 -34.11
C ASN A 4 -7.91 12.62 -33.88
N SER A 5 -6.95 12.65 -34.81
CA SER A 5 -5.79 13.53 -34.82
C SER A 5 -5.95 14.45 -36.02
N ASP A 6 -6.21 15.73 -35.78
CA ASP A 6 -6.19 16.75 -36.84
C ASP A 6 -5.00 17.69 -36.62
N LYS A 7 -4.05 17.59 -37.57
CA LYS A 7 -3.05 18.62 -37.84
C LYS A 7 -3.68 19.64 -38.79
N SER A 8 -3.68 20.90 -38.40
CA SER A 8 -3.80 22.02 -39.33
C SER A 8 -2.63 22.98 -39.12
N ASN A 9 -1.97 23.28 -40.23
CA ASN A 9 -0.85 24.17 -40.38
C ASN A 9 -1.42 25.43 -41.04
N ASP A 10 -1.33 26.61 -40.41
CA ASP A 10 -1.55 27.86 -41.13
C ASP A 10 -0.63 28.98 -40.66
N SER A 11 -0.32 29.77 -41.66
CA SER A 11 0.73 30.71 -41.96
C SER A 11 0.60 32.02 -41.19
N GLY A 12 1.74 32.68 -40.99
CA GLY A 12 1.85 33.89 -40.18
C GLY A 12 1.08 35.11 -40.68
N LYS A 13 0.80 36.00 -39.73
CA LYS A 13 0.50 37.42 -39.96
C LYS A 13 1.16 38.29 -38.87
N ASN A 14 1.61 39.45 -39.34
CA ASN A 14 2.49 40.43 -38.72
C ASN A 14 2.13 40.87 -37.30
N VAL A 15 3.16 40.95 -36.45
CA VAL A 15 3.15 41.64 -35.15
C VAL A 15 3.34 43.14 -35.40
N THR A 16 2.25 43.89 -35.31
CA THR A 16 2.32 45.35 -35.10
C THR A 16 2.33 45.62 -33.60
N SER A 17 3.45 46.13 -33.10
CA SER A 17 3.58 46.65 -31.75
C SER A 17 2.56 47.77 -31.50
N LYS A 18 1.66 47.53 -30.54
CA LYS A 18 0.95 48.59 -29.82
C LYS A 18 1.15 48.32 -28.34
N GLU A 19 1.97 49.18 -27.75
CA GLU A 19 2.13 49.38 -26.32
C GLU A 19 0.77 49.73 -25.73
N ASN A 20 0.25 48.85 -24.88
CA ASN A 20 -0.86 49.16 -24.00
C ASN A 20 -0.42 48.71 -22.61
N ASP A 21 -0.17 49.69 -21.75
CA ASP A 21 0.05 49.52 -20.32
C ASP A 21 -1.15 48.76 -19.71
N ILE A 22 -0.95 47.45 -19.50
CA ILE A 22 -1.80 46.64 -18.65
C ILE A 22 -1.02 46.49 -17.35
N LYS A 23 -1.58 47.05 -16.28
CA LYS A 23 -1.04 46.98 -14.93
C LYS A 23 -0.79 45.52 -14.56
N ASP A 24 0.46 45.21 -14.22
CA ASP A 24 0.84 43.98 -13.52
C ASP A 24 0.16 43.99 -12.13
N ASP A 25 -1.05 43.45 -12.05
CA ASP A 25 -1.57 42.91 -10.79
C ASP A 25 -0.95 41.50 -10.63
N GLY A 26 0.33 41.48 -10.24
CA GLY A 26 1.00 40.26 -9.82
C GLY A 26 0.25 39.61 -8.65
N PRO A 27 0.28 38.28 -8.49
CA PRO A 27 -0.42 37.63 -7.39
C PRO A 27 0.22 38.05 -6.06
N HIS A 28 -0.46 38.93 -5.32
CA HIS A 28 -0.19 39.14 -3.90
C HIS A 28 -0.52 37.83 -3.18
N THR A 29 0.46 36.95 -3.02
CA THR A 29 0.33 35.80 -2.13
C THR A 29 0.49 36.33 -0.71
N ASP A 30 -0.62 36.43 0.02
CA ASP A 30 -0.61 36.89 1.41
C ASP A 30 0.18 35.91 2.28
N ASN A 31 1.24 36.40 2.95
CA ASN A 31 2.08 35.62 3.87
C ASN A 31 1.27 34.89 4.97
N ASN A 32 0.04 35.34 5.24
CA ASN A 32 -0.88 34.70 6.17
C ASN A 32 -1.49 33.41 5.62
N GLU A 33 -1.77 33.33 4.31
CA GLU A 33 -2.29 32.09 3.69
C GLU A 33 -1.21 31.01 3.64
N ILE A 34 0.04 31.39 3.36
CA ILE A 34 1.19 30.47 3.37
C ILE A 34 1.38 29.86 4.77
N ARG A 35 1.29 30.66 5.83
CA ARG A 35 1.39 30.19 7.23
C ARG A 35 0.25 29.26 7.63
N GLN A 36 -0.96 29.52 7.15
CA GLN A 36 -2.10 28.63 7.40
C GLN A 36 -1.94 27.29 6.68
N MET A 37 -1.41 27.28 5.46
CA MET A 37 -1.07 26.03 4.77
C MET A 37 0.05 25.28 5.50
N GLU A 38 1.05 25.97 6.03
CA GLU A 38 2.16 25.38 6.80
C GLU A 38 1.67 24.72 8.10
N SER A 39 0.76 25.36 8.84
CA SER A 39 0.17 24.76 10.04
C SER A 39 -0.70 23.54 9.74
N LEU A 40 -1.46 23.56 8.63
CA LEU A 40 -2.26 22.40 8.20
C LEU A 40 -1.37 21.22 7.77
N LEU A 41 -0.20 21.51 7.17
CA LEU A 41 0.79 20.49 6.84
C LEU A 41 1.41 19.88 8.11
N ASP A 42 1.71 20.69 9.12
CA ASP A 42 2.26 20.22 10.40
C ASP A 42 1.28 19.31 11.15
N ASP A 43 -0.01 19.66 11.20
CA ASP A 43 -1.04 18.81 11.83
C ASP A 43 -1.18 17.47 11.10
N VAL A 44 -1.24 17.48 9.76
CA VAL A 44 -1.30 16.26 8.94
C VAL A 44 -0.04 15.39 9.11
N MET A 45 1.12 16.01 9.27
CA MET A 45 2.39 15.29 9.48
C MET A 45 2.46 14.69 10.89
N ASN A 46 1.92 15.38 11.90
CA ASN A 46 1.89 14.90 13.27
C ASN A 46 0.95 13.68 13.43
N ASP A 47 -0.22 13.69 12.79
CA ASP A 47 -1.14 12.54 12.78
C ASP A 47 -0.55 11.30 12.08
N LYS A 48 0.14 11.50 10.96
CA LYS A 48 0.88 10.42 10.28
C LYS A 48 2.00 9.86 11.17
N LYS A 49 2.65 10.70 11.97
CA LYS A 49 3.69 10.28 12.91
C LYS A 49 3.10 9.49 14.09
N SER A 50 1.92 9.87 14.57
CA SER A 50 1.21 9.16 15.64
C SER A 50 0.79 7.74 15.19
N SER A 51 0.10 7.63 14.05
CA SER A 51 -0.35 6.34 13.50
C SER A 51 0.82 5.41 13.13
N SER A 52 1.90 5.93 12.53
CA SER A 52 3.10 5.12 12.25
C SER A 52 3.83 4.67 13.55
N SER A 53 3.84 5.50 14.59
CA SER A 53 4.38 5.14 15.91
C SER A 53 3.60 3.97 16.55
N LEU A 54 2.26 3.99 16.48
CA LEU A 54 1.41 2.91 16.99
C LEU A 54 1.65 1.59 16.24
N ARG A 55 1.75 1.63 14.90
CA ARG A 55 2.12 0.46 14.07
C ARG A 55 3.46 -0.14 14.46
N ASN A 56 4.47 0.70 14.65
CA ASN A 56 5.81 0.25 15.08
C ASN A 56 5.76 -0.39 16.46
N LYS A 57 5.01 0.18 17.41
CA LYS A 57 4.83 -0.40 18.74
C LYS A 57 4.10 -1.74 18.70
N ALA A 58 3.08 -1.88 17.85
CA ALA A 58 2.37 -3.14 17.64
C ALA A 58 3.29 -4.21 17.02
N SER A 59 4.06 -3.84 16.00
CA SER A 59 5.06 -4.72 15.38
C SER A 59 6.10 -5.20 16.39
N ASN A 60 6.65 -4.31 17.22
CA ASN A 60 7.65 -4.67 18.24
C ASN A 60 7.08 -5.64 19.28
N ARG A 61 5.80 -5.48 19.65
CA ARG A 61 5.12 -6.45 20.52
C ARG A 61 5.01 -7.83 19.86
N ALA A 62 4.70 -7.89 18.57
CA ALA A 62 4.66 -9.15 17.84
C ALA A 62 6.04 -9.81 17.70
N GLU A 63 7.09 -9.02 17.51
CA GLU A 63 8.48 -9.52 17.48
C GLU A 63 8.88 -10.12 18.84
N SER A 64 8.37 -9.58 19.96
CA SER A 64 8.59 -10.11 21.31
C SER A 64 7.79 -11.37 21.66
N LEU A 65 6.91 -11.87 20.77
CA LEU A 65 6.16 -13.09 21.04
C LEU A 65 7.04 -14.34 20.91
N GLU A 66 6.85 -15.25 21.85
CA GLU A 66 7.46 -16.58 21.87
C GLU A 66 7.01 -17.43 20.67
N LEU A 67 7.93 -18.22 20.09
CA LEU A 67 7.65 -19.07 18.92
C LEU A 67 6.60 -20.15 19.21
N SER A 68 6.49 -20.58 20.48
CA SER A 68 5.53 -21.60 20.92
C SER A 68 4.06 -21.20 20.74
N LYS A 69 3.76 -19.91 20.58
CA LYS A 69 2.41 -19.41 20.29
C LYS A 69 1.98 -19.61 18.83
N PHE A 70 2.94 -19.90 17.95
CA PHE A 70 2.70 -20.08 16.53
C PHE A 70 2.51 -21.56 16.17
N PRO A 71 1.72 -21.85 15.13
CA PRO A 71 1.49 -23.23 14.70
C PRO A 71 2.81 -23.85 14.21
N LYS A 72 3.00 -25.12 14.56
CA LYS A 72 4.18 -25.93 14.19
C LYS A 72 4.06 -26.59 12.82
N GLU A 73 2.84 -26.85 12.39
CA GLU A 73 2.57 -27.62 11.18
C GLU A 73 1.90 -26.76 10.10
N MET A 74 2.18 -27.11 8.85
CA MET A 74 1.50 -26.57 7.68
C MET A 74 1.32 -27.67 6.63
N SER A 75 0.19 -27.64 5.91
CA SER A 75 -0.10 -28.55 4.80
C SER A 75 0.15 -27.85 3.45
N CYS A 76 0.97 -28.46 2.59
CA CYS A 76 1.24 -27.90 1.26
C CYS A 76 0.03 -28.02 0.31
N MET A 77 -0.80 -29.05 0.49
CA MET A 77 -2.04 -29.17 -0.28
C MET A 77 -2.99 -28.01 0.05
N THR A 78 -3.13 -27.67 1.34
CA THR A 78 -3.94 -26.53 1.75
C THR A 78 -3.38 -25.21 1.21
N ALA A 79 -2.05 -25.03 1.19
CA ALA A 79 -1.42 -23.85 0.61
C ALA A 79 -1.66 -23.75 -0.92
N LEU A 80 -1.68 -24.89 -1.63
CA LEU A 80 -2.00 -24.94 -3.04
C LEU A 80 -3.46 -24.59 -3.31
N ASP A 81 -4.38 -25.14 -2.52
CA ASP A 81 -5.81 -24.85 -2.66
C ASP A 81 -6.10 -23.36 -2.42
N GLU A 82 -5.46 -22.74 -1.44
CA GLU A 82 -5.56 -21.29 -1.21
C GLU A 82 -5.06 -20.47 -2.41
N LEU A 83 -3.97 -20.89 -3.05
CA LEU A 83 -3.44 -20.23 -4.25
C LEU A 83 -4.40 -20.40 -5.43
N MET A 84 -4.89 -21.61 -5.68
CA MET A 84 -5.85 -21.89 -6.75
C MET A 84 -7.16 -21.14 -6.53
N GLN A 85 -7.62 -21.05 -5.29
CA GLN A 85 -8.81 -20.27 -4.94
C GLN A 85 -8.61 -18.77 -5.20
N CYS A 86 -7.42 -18.24 -4.94
CA CYS A 86 -7.09 -16.85 -5.23
C CYS A 86 -7.02 -16.58 -6.74
N MET A 87 -6.40 -17.49 -7.51
CA MET A 87 -6.29 -17.37 -8.97
C MET A 87 -7.60 -17.67 -9.70
N SER A 88 -8.56 -18.31 -9.03
CA SER A 88 -9.87 -18.61 -9.60
C SER A 88 -10.59 -17.34 -10.07
N LEU A 89 -11.23 -17.44 -11.24
CA LEU A 89 -12.02 -16.37 -11.86
C LEU A 89 -13.02 -15.73 -10.89
N GLY A 90 -13.66 -16.52 -10.04
CA GLY A 90 -14.65 -16.02 -9.08
C GLY A 90 -14.07 -15.02 -8.07
N GLY A 91 -12.86 -15.28 -7.57
CA GLY A 91 -12.15 -14.37 -6.66
C GLY A 91 -11.63 -13.13 -7.38
N GLN A 92 -11.07 -13.33 -8.57
CA GLN A 92 -10.44 -12.27 -9.35
C GLN A 92 -11.44 -11.23 -9.89
N ILE A 93 -12.66 -11.63 -10.29
CA ILE A 93 -13.69 -10.69 -10.75
C ILE A 93 -14.06 -9.69 -9.64
N ARG A 94 -14.17 -10.15 -8.39
CA ARG A 94 -14.48 -9.27 -7.25
C ARG A 94 -13.35 -8.29 -6.98
N ASN A 95 -12.10 -8.73 -7.11
CA ASN A 95 -10.95 -7.85 -6.94
C ASN A 95 -10.89 -6.80 -8.05
N TYR A 96 -11.09 -7.22 -9.29
CA TYR A 96 -11.14 -6.33 -10.45
C TYR A 96 -12.24 -5.29 -10.31
N TYR A 97 -13.44 -5.68 -9.86
CA TYR A 97 -14.53 -4.72 -9.62
C TYR A 97 -14.19 -3.66 -8.56
N ARG A 98 -13.47 -4.04 -7.49
CA ARG A 98 -13.17 -3.13 -6.37
C ARG A 98 -11.96 -2.26 -6.59
N TYR A 99 -10.90 -2.81 -7.17
CA TYR A 99 -9.58 -2.17 -7.25
C TYR A 99 -9.13 -1.90 -8.69
N GLY A 100 -9.85 -2.41 -9.69
CA GLY A 100 -9.55 -2.21 -11.11
C GLY A 100 -8.43 -3.10 -11.66
N ASP A 101 -7.93 -4.07 -10.88
CA ASP A 101 -6.82 -4.94 -11.29
C ASP A 101 -7.05 -6.39 -10.83
N LEU A 102 -6.37 -7.32 -11.49
CA LEU A 102 -6.30 -8.72 -11.08
C LEU A 102 -5.23 -8.85 -9.99
N THR A 103 -5.49 -9.65 -8.95
CA THR A 103 -4.48 -9.91 -7.92
C THR A 103 -3.43 -10.88 -8.43
N LEU A 104 -2.18 -10.67 -8.05
CA LEU A 104 -1.08 -11.60 -8.33
C LEU A 104 -0.97 -12.73 -7.28
N CYS A 105 -1.84 -12.74 -6.26
CA CYS A 105 -1.87 -13.77 -5.22
C CYS A 105 -0.53 -14.00 -4.50
N ASP A 106 0.29 -12.95 -4.36
CA ASP A 106 1.66 -13.04 -3.84
C ASP A 106 1.72 -13.72 -2.46
N LYS A 107 0.77 -13.42 -1.57
CA LYS A 107 0.71 -13.98 -0.21
C LYS A 107 0.47 -15.48 -0.17
N GLN A 108 -0.29 -16.00 -1.13
CA GLN A 108 -0.60 -17.43 -1.26
C GLN A 108 0.54 -18.14 -1.99
N SER A 109 1.09 -17.50 -3.03
CA SER A 109 2.26 -17.99 -3.76
C SER A 109 3.47 -18.15 -2.85
N GLU A 110 3.77 -17.14 -2.02
CA GLU A 110 4.86 -17.19 -1.04
C GLU A 110 4.67 -18.33 -0.04
N LYS A 111 3.43 -18.54 0.45
CA LYS A 111 3.10 -19.64 1.37
C LYS A 111 3.33 -21.01 0.72
N LEU A 112 2.94 -21.17 -0.55
CA LEU A 112 3.16 -22.41 -1.30
C LEU A 112 4.66 -22.67 -1.53
N ASN A 113 5.38 -21.65 -2.00
CA ASN A 113 6.83 -21.74 -2.22
C ASN A 113 7.58 -22.07 -0.94
N PHE A 114 7.22 -21.42 0.17
CA PHE A 114 7.76 -21.73 1.49
C PHE A 114 7.46 -23.17 1.90
N CYS A 115 6.23 -23.67 1.67
CA CYS A 115 5.89 -25.05 2.00
C CYS A 115 6.76 -26.06 1.24
N PHE A 116 6.94 -25.87 -0.07
CA PHE A 116 7.79 -26.73 -0.88
C PHE A 116 9.25 -26.66 -0.44
N SER A 117 9.77 -25.46 -0.22
CA SER A 117 11.14 -25.27 0.27
C SER A 117 11.36 -25.91 1.64
N ASN A 118 10.38 -25.82 2.53
CA ASN A 118 10.50 -26.33 3.89
C ASN A 118 10.25 -27.86 3.99
N SER A 119 9.62 -28.45 2.97
CA SER A 119 9.35 -29.89 2.93
C SER A 119 10.62 -30.75 2.83
N LEU A 120 11.75 -30.18 2.42
CA LEU A 120 13.03 -30.88 2.29
C LEU A 120 13.85 -30.91 3.59
N ASN A 121 13.43 -30.15 4.62
CA ASN A 121 14.13 -30.07 5.90
C ASN A 121 13.77 -31.22 6.85
N THR A 122 14.58 -31.41 7.89
CA THR A 122 14.28 -32.35 8.99
C THR A 122 13.06 -31.87 9.79
N LEU A 123 12.38 -32.80 10.49
CA LEU A 123 11.14 -32.49 11.22
C LEU A 123 11.30 -31.37 12.25
N ASP A 124 12.36 -31.39 13.06
CA ASP A 124 12.60 -30.37 14.08
C ASP A 124 12.81 -28.98 13.46
N VAL A 125 13.58 -28.91 12.37
CA VAL A 125 13.86 -27.67 11.64
C VAL A 125 12.61 -27.18 10.92
N LYS A 126 11.79 -28.11 10.41
CA LYS A 126 10.53 -27.82 9.73
C LYS A 126 9.58 -27.08 10.68
N GLU A 127 9.40 -27.56 11.90
CA GLU A 127 8.52 -26.92 12.89
C GLU A 127 8.96 -25.49 13.21
N VAL A 128 10.25 -25.30 13.48
CA VAL A 128 10.81 -23.97 13.80
C VAL A 128 10.63 -23.00 12.63
N ASN A 129 10.95 -23.44 11.40
CA ASN A 129 10.77 -22.62 10.21
C ASN A 129 9.31 -22.20 9.99
N VAL A 130 8.35 -23.11 10.23
CA VAL A 130 6.91 -22.79 10.11
C VAL A 130 6.52 -21.72 11.13
N GLN A 131 6.97 -21.86 12.38
CA GLN A 131 6.69 -20.87 13.43
C GLN A 131 7.28 -19.50 13.07
N GLU A 132 8.52 -19.47 12.57
CA GLU A 132 9.19 -18.25 12.11
C GLU A 132 8.45 -17.60 10.92
N PHE A 133 7.98 -18.39 9.96
CA PHE A 133 7.21 -17.91 8.83
C PHE A 133 5.92 -17.20 9.28
N TYR A 134 5.14 -17.81 10.17
CA TYR A 134 3.92 -17.19 10.69
C TYR A 134 4.21 -15.97 11.57
N LYS A 135 5.29 -16.00 12.35
CA LYS A 135 5.74 -14.84 13.13
C LYS A 135 6.09 -13.67 12.22
N LYS A 136 6.91 -13.89 11.19
CA LYS A 136 7.29 -12.88 10.21
C LYS A 136 6.05 -12.31 9.50
N ARG A 137 5.12 -13.18 9.10
CA ARG A 137 3.86 -12.78 8.43
C ARG A 137 2.98 -11.91 9.32
N LEU A 138 2.88 -12.23 10.61
CA LEU A 138 2.13 -11.42 11.58
C LEU A 138 2.79 -10.04 11.73
N VAL A 139 4.11 -9.99 11.87
CA VAL A 139 4.88 -8.74 11.97
C VAL A 139 4.67 -7.86 10.73
N GLU A 140 4.74 -8.44 9.52
CA GLU A 140 4.49 -7.71 8.28
C GLU A 140 3.05 -7.16 8.20
N GLN A 141 2.06 -7.95 8.62
CA GLN A 141 0.67 -7.51 8.66
C GLN A 141 0.47 -6.31 9.59
N LEU A 142 1.10 -6.33 10.76
CA LEU A 142 1.04 -5.20 11.70
C LEU A 142 1.77 -3.97 11.18
N LYS A 143 2.93 -4.15 10.52
CA LYS A 143 3.68 -3.05 9.88
C LYS A 143 2.86 -2.37 8.78
N ARG A 144 2.10 -3.14 8.00
CA ARG A 144 1.21 -2.61 6.94
C ARG A 144 0.11 -1.71 7.52
N GLY A 145 -0.39 -2.01 8.71
CA GLY A 145 -1.46 -1.28 9.38
C GLY A 145 -2.87 -1.77 8.99
N SER A 146 -3.82 -1.46 9.87
CA SER A 146 -5.26 -1.69 9.68
C SER A 146 -5.94 -0.36 9.34
N SER A 147 -7.11 -0.42 8.70
CA SER A 147 -7.97 0.76 8.53
C SER A 147 -8.40 1.38 9.86
N GLU A 148 -8.28 0.65 10.97
CA GLU A 148 -8.59 1.12 12.32
C GLU A 148 -7.57 2.15 12.85
N ASP A 149 -6.37 2.23 12.26
CA ASP A 149 -5.26 3.08 12.75
C ASP A 149 -5.45 4.58 12.45
N ILE A 150 -6.45 4.94 11.64
CA ILE A 150 -6.79 6.34 11.31
C ILE A 150 -8.00 6.87 12.10
N TRP A 151 -8.64 6.03 12.93
CA TRP A 151 -9.83 6.44 13.68
C TRP A 151 -9.46 6.78 15.12
N GLU A 152 -10.00 7.90 15.59
CA GLU A 152 -9.93 8.26 17.01
C GLU A 152 -11.15 7.73 17.76
N SER A 153 -10.95 7.34 19.02
CA SER A 153 -12.05 6.99 19.91
C SER A 153 -12.99 8.18 20.03
N ARG A 154 -14.29 7.94 19.87
CA ARG A 154 -15.32 8.97 20.11
C ARG A 154 -15.69 8.92 21.59
N ASP A 155 -15.26 9.94 22.34
CA ASP A 155 -15.76 10.23 23.68
C ASP A 155 -17.11 10.97 23.64
#